data_AF-A0A8H5SIR2-F1
#
_entry.id   AF-A0A8H5SIR2-F1
#
_cell.length_a   1.000
_cell.length_b   1.000
_cell.length_c   1.000
_cell.angle_alpha   90.00
_cell.angle_beta   90.00
_cell.angle_gamma   90.00
#
_symmetry.space_group_name_H-M   'P 1'
#
loop_
_entity.id
_entity.type
_entity.pdbx_description
1 polymer ?
#
loop_
_entity_poly.entity_id
_entity_poly.type
_entity_poly.pdbx_seq_one_letter_code
_entity_poly.pdbx_strand_id
1 'polypeptide(L)'
;MLSQLLTITLFLSAKHAVAQTNSSHLPEQLFLDIPISDVLQNASMLPLIELWSSKYVEAIQSKRYGDAIWARFHMEGGVHDGITQDTNDTILDIVKEDAAGYKVNAPVQYAEAVALYASTSSDDTHSDLIKAIVDATPDENLAKRATFKINCDRANYLASQSDCQHLIRNMLKSKFNIGDTRLAAIYGGCRLRVGPYRSAPDITYNTAHAVAILIEEKCERRIGCCKFVSGSSPKNGGHRKVCLSSKRSGCR
;
A
#
# COMPACT_ATOMS: atom_id res chain seq x y z
N MET A 1 -51.54 -20.47 53.24
CA MET A 1 -51.29 -19.21 52.53
C MET A 1 -49.80 -18.94 52.54
N LEU A 2 -49.11 -19.10 51.40
CA LEU A 2 -47.76 -18.60 51.12
C LEU A 2 -47.53 -18.81 49.63
N SER A 3 -47.64 -17.75 48.83
CA SER A 3 -47.27 -17.72 47.42
C SER A 3 -46.05 -16.80 47.31
N GLN A 4 -44.92 -17.36 46.88
CA GLN A 4 -43.67 -16.64 46.68
C GLN A 4 -43.71 -15.95 45.31
N LEU A 5 -43.52 -14.63 45.31
CA LEU A 5 -43.32 -13.82 44.11
C LEU A 5 -41.85 -13.93 43.67
N LEU A 6 -41.64 -14.43 42.46
CA LEU A 6 -40.33 -14.46 41.80
C LEU A 6 -40.20 -13.20 40.93
N THR A 7 -39.42 -12.22 41.38
CA THR A 7 -39.07 -11.03 40.59
C THR A 7 -37.92 -11.36 39.64
N ILE A 8 -38.17 -11.31 38.33
CA ILE A 8 -37.14 -11.45 37.29
C ILE A 8 -36.64 -10.05 36.94
N THR A 9 -35.38 -9.77 37.26
CA THR A 9 -34.67 -8.54 36.86
C THR A 9 -34.11 -8.70 35.46
N LEU A 10 -34.63 -7.94 34.50
CA LEU A 10 -34.16 -7.93 33.12
C LEU A 10 -32.95 -6.97 33.00
N PHE A 11 -31.74 -7.52 32.85
CA PHE A 11 -30.55 -6.73 32.52
C PHE A 11 -30.59 -6.33 31.04
N LEU A 12 -30.91 -5.07 30.77
CA LEU A 12 -30.84 -4.49 29.43
C LEU A 12 -29.36 -4.15 29.13
N SER A 13 -28.66 -5.04 28.44
CA SER A 13 -27.33 -4.76 27.93
C SER A 13 -27.43 -3.82 26.71
N ALA A 14 -27.04 -2.56 26.91
CA ALA A 14 -26.90 -1.59 25.83
C ALA A 14 -25.78 -2.05 24.89
N LYS A 15 -26.16 -2.65 23.75
CA LYS A 15 -25.25 -2.81 22.62
C LYS A 15 -24.91 -1.43 22.10
N HIS A 16 -23.68 -0.99 22.32
CA HIS A 16 -23.13 0.14 21.58
C HIS A 16 -23.17 -0.24 20.10
N ALA A 17 -24.03 0.42 19.35
CA ALA A 17 -24.00 0.37 17.90
C ALA A 17 -22.72 1.09 17.46
N VAL A 18 -21.66 0.33 17.25
CA VAL A 18 -20.48 0.81 16.51
C VAL A 18 -21.00 1.21 15.13
N ALA A 19 -20.86 2.50 14.81
CA ALA A 19 -21.19 3.02 13.49
C ALA A 19 -20.44 2.18 12.45
N GLN A 20 -21.20 1.49 11.60
CA GLN A 20 -20.69 0.71 10.49
C GLN A 20 -20.14 1.69 9.44
N THR A 21 -18.92 2.18 9.64
CA THR A 21 -18.12 2.79 8.57
C THR A 21 -17.92 1.72 7.51
N ASN A 22 -18.17 2.03 6.23
CA ASN A 22 -17.97 1.14 5.08
C ASN A 22 -16.57 0.50 5.10
N SER A 23 -16.43 -0.62 5.81
CA SER A 23 -15.14 -1.28 6.07
C SER A 23 -14.57 -1.98 4.84
N SER A 24 -15.38 -2.09 3.79
CA SER A 24 -15.03 -2.64 2.48
C SER A 24 -14.39 -1.62 1.53
N HIS A 25 -14.44 -0.32 1.83
CA HIS A 25 -13.85 0.70 0.96
C HIS A 25 -12.46 1.09 1.45
N LEU A 26 -11.56 1.35 0.50
CA LEU A 26 -10.24 1.91 0.80
C LEU A 26 -10.36 3.28 1.50
N PRO A 27 -9.58 3.54 2.57
CA PRO A 27 -9.48 4.87 3.15
C PRO A 27 -9.04 5.91 2.11
N GLU A 28 -7.95 5.64 1.39
CA GLU A 28 -7.52 6.36 0.18
C GLU A 28 -6.52 5.50 -0.63
N GLN A 29 -6.10 5.96 -1.81
CA GLN A 29 -5.42 5.14 -2.83
C GLN A 29 -3.88 5.06 -2.71
N LEU A 30 -3.25 5.99 -2.00
CA LEU A 30 -1.83 6.30 -2.14
C LEU A 30 -0.96 5.74 -0.99
N PHE A 31 -1.41 5.88 0.26
CA PHE A 31 -0.65 5.54 1.47
C PHE A 31 -1.39 4.58 2.41
N LEU A 32 -2.73 4.57 2.39
CA LEU A 32 -3.65 3.73 3.15
C LEU A 32 -4.38 2.78 2.19
N ASP A 33 -3.61 2.12 1.33
CA ASP A 33 -4.07 1.36 0.18
C ASP A 33 -4.53 -0.07 0.48
N ILE A 34 -4.95 -0.33 1.72
CA ILE A 34 -5.44 -1.63 2.19
C ILE A 34 -6.80 -1.44 2.89
N PRO A 35 -7.88 -2.09 2.42
CA PRO A 35 -9.19 -1.99 3.07
C PRO A 35 -9.15 -2.57 4.49
N ILE A 36 -9.92 -2.00 5.41
CA ILE A 36 -10.05 -2.55 6.77
C ILE A 36 -10.58 -4.00 6.73
N SER A 37 -11.52 -4.30 5.81
CA SER A 37 -12.05 -5.65 5.63
C SER A 37 -10.98 -6.69 5.33
N ASP A 38 -9.99 -6.33 4.53
CA ASP A 38 -8.94 -7.26 4.06
C ASP A 38 -7.97 -7.60 5.20
N VAL A 39 -7.74 -6.63 6.09
CA VAL A 39 -6.98 -6.82 7.34
C VAL A 39 -7.76 -7.70 8.31
N LEU A 40 -9.05 -7.39 8.54
CA LEU A 40 -9.87 -8.09 9.53
C LEU A 40 -10.24 -9.53 9.15
N GLN A 41 -10.50 -9.77 7.87
CA GLN A 41 -10.90 -11.10 7.39
C GLN A 41 -9.68 -11.99 7.09
N ASN A 42 -8.46 -11.46 7.24
CA ASN A 42 -7.22 -12.05 6.72
C ASN A 42 -7.39 -12.50 5.25
N ALA A 43 -8.24 -11.79 4.51
CA ALA A 43 -8.64 -12.13 3.15
C ALA A 43 -7.58 -11.65 2.14
N SER A 44 -6.66 -10.78 2.58
CA SER A 44 -5.53 -10.38 1.77
C SER A 44 -4.59 -11.58 1.57
N MET A 45 -4.11 -11.81 0.36
CA MET A 45 -2.99 -12.73 0.09
C MET A 45 -1.65 -12.25 0.70
N LEU A 46 -1.69 -11.27 1.60
CA LEU A 46 -0.53 -10.64 2.23
C LEU A 46 -0.34 -11.28 3.62
N PRO A 47 0.88 -11.73 3.96
CA PRO A 47 1.18 -12.15 5.32
C PRO A 47 1.29 -10.92 6.22
N LEU A 48 0.14 -10.44 6.75
CA LEU A 48 0.09 -9.28 7.62
C LEU A 48 0.57 -9.63 9.04
N ILE A 49 1.39 -8.76 9.64
CA ILE A 49 1.95 -8.97 10.99
C ILE A 49 1.03 -8.39 12.07
N GLU A 50 0.63 -9.26 13.01
CA GLU A 50 -0.17 -8.84 14.16
C GLU A 50 0.59 -7.99 15.19
N LEU A 51 -0.22 -7.25 15.95
CA LEU A 51 -0.03 -5.93 16.56
C LEU A 51 -0.15 -4.77 15.57
N TRP A 52 0.53 -4.81 14.43
CA TRP A 52 0.47 -3.71 13.44
C TRP A 52 -0.86 -3.68 12.68
N SER A 53 -1.40 -4.85 12.32
CA SER A 53 -2.74 -4.98 11.74
C SER A 53 -3.82 -4.35 12.62
N SER A 54 -3.82 -4.70 13.91
CA SER A 54 -4.74 -4.12 14.89
C SER A 54 -4.57 -2.60 15.03
N LYS A 55 -3.31 -2.11 15.11
CA LYS A 55 -3.00 -0.68 15.19
C LYS A 55 -3.45 0.10 13.96
N TYR A 56 -3.32 -0.48 12.77
CA TYR A 56 -3.78 0.14 11.53
C TYR A 56 -5.29 0.39 11.53
N VAL A 57 -6.08 -0.62 11.90
CA VAL A 57 -7.54 -0.52 11.95
C VAL A 57 -7.97 0.51 13.00
N GLU A 58 -7.40 0.45 14.20
CA GLU A 58 -7.69 1.39 15.28
C GLU A 58 -7.35 2.84 14.90
N ALA A 59 -6.19 3.05 14.29
CA ALA A 59 -5.73 4.36 13.86
C ALA A 59 -6.64 4.97 12.78
N ILE A 60 -7.10 4.18 11.80
CA ILE A 60 -8.06 4.66 10.80
C ILE A 60 -9.39 5.05 11.45
N GLN A 61 -9.93 4.19 12.31
CA GLN A 61 -11.22 4.44 12.98
C GLN A 61 -11.17 5.69 13.87
N SER A 62 -10.02 5.94 14.50
CA SER A 62 -9.77 7.11 15.36
C SER A 62 -9.29 8.34 14.59
N LYS A 63 -9.25 8.29 13.24
CA LYS A 63 -8.72 9.35 12.37
C LYS A 63 -7.29 9.78 12.69
N ARG A 64 -6.48 8.88 13.24
CA ARG A 64 -5.03 9.05 13.42
C ARG A 64 -4.32 8.53 12.15
N TYR A 65 -4.44 9.28 11.05
CA TYR A 65 -3.99 8.84 9.73
C TYR A 65 -2.46 8.71 9.61
N GLY A 66 -1.67 9.51 10.31
CA GLY A 66 -0.22 9.35 10.39
C GLY A 66 0.15 8.02 11.04
N ASP A 67 -0.50 7.71 12.17
CA ASP A 67 -0.34 6.42 12.86
C ASP A 67 -0.79 5.23 11.98
N ALA A 68 -1.83 5.42 11.17
CA ALA A 68 -2.28 4.42 10.22
C ALA A 68 -1.24 4.18 9.12
N ILE A 69 -0.65 5.23 8.54
CA ILE A 69 0.43 5.10 7.54
C ILE A 69 1.62 4.38 8.17
N TRP A 70 2.02 4.78 9.38
CA TRP A 70 3.10 4.13 10.12
C TRP A 70 2.84 2.64 10.31
N ALA A 71 1.66 2.26 10.81
CA ALA A 71 1.27 0.87 10.98
C ALA A 71 1.27 0.12 9.64
N ARG A 72 0.82 0.75 8.55
CA ARG A 72 0.77 0.17 7.21
C ARG A 72 2.13 -0.27 6.67
N PHE A 73 3.19 0.49 6.96
CA PHE A 73 4.54 0.08 6.58
C PHE A 73 5.02 -1.15 7.36
N HIS A 74 4.64 -1.26 8.64
CA HIS A 74 5.03 -2.36 9.51
C HIS A 74 4.22 -3.64 9.31
N MET A 75 2.95 -3.52 8.86
CA MET A 75 2.07 -4.67 8.62
C MET A 75 2.64 -5.69 7.62
N GLU A 76 3.45 -5.27 6.65
CA GLU A 76 4.11 -6.17 5.69
C GLU A 76 5.43 -6.78 6.22
N GLY A 77 5.80 -6.53 7.48
CA GLY A 77 7.07 -6.98 8.10
C GLY A 77 8.32 -6.31 7.54
N GLY A 78 9.51 -6.66 8.03
CA GLY A 78 10.79 -6.13 7.50
C GLY A 78 10.98 -4.60 7.61
N VAL A 79 10.30 -3.99 8.58
CA VAL A 79 10.54 -2.63 9.06
C VAL A 79 10.86 -2.73 10.55
N HIS A 80 11.94 -2.10 10.98
CA HIS A 80 12.35 -2.04 12.38
C HIS A 80 12.65 -0.58 12.74
N ASP A 81 12.03 -0.09 13.81
CA ASP A 81 12.16 1.29 14.27
C ASP A 81 11.94 2.34 13.15
N GLY A 82 10.96 2.10 12.28
CA GLY A 82 10.64 2.98 11.16
C GLY A 82 11.63 2.94 10.00
N ILE A 83 12.57 1.99 9.99
CA ILE A 83 13.58 1.81 8.94
C ILE A 83 13.32 0.49 8.22
N THR A 84 13.27 0.55 6.89
CA THR A 84 13.12 -0.65 6.06
C THR A 84 14.41 -1.46 6.05
N GLN A 85 14.34 -2.76 6.35
CA GLN A 85 15.54 -3.61 6.41
C GLN A 85 16.22 -3.81 5.05
N ASP A 86 15.48 -3.66 3.95
CA ASP A 86 15.96 -3.92 2.59
C ASP A 86 16.68 -2.74 1.95
N THR A 87 16.24 -1.50 2.20
CA THR A 87 16.89 -0.30 1.63
C THR A 87 17.55 0.60 2.66
N ASN A 88 17.32 0.35 3.96
CA ASN A 88 17.76 1.23 5.05
C ASN A 88 17.20 2.66 4.95
N ASP A 89 16.08 2.83 4.24
CA ASP A 89 15.35 4.10 4.16
C ASP A 89 14.39 4.24 5.36
N THR A 90 14.16 5.48 5.79
CA THR A 90 13.13 5.78 6.78
C THR A 90 11.75 5.82 6.12
N ILE A 91 10.70 5.46 6.86
CA ILE A 91 9.30 5.62 6.40
C ILE A 91 9.05 7.07 5.94
N LEU A 92 9.57 8.05 6.68
CA LEU A 92 9.42 9.46 6.36
C LEU A 92 10.00 9.81 4.99
N ASP A 93 11.20 9.34 4.66
CA ASP A 93 11.85 9.60 3.37
C ASP A 93 11.09 8.95 2.22
N ILE A 94 10.63 7.70 2.43
CA ILE A 94 9.79 6.99 1.45
C ILE A 94 8.48 7.75 1.20
N VAL A 95 7.82 8.22 2.27
CA VAL A 95 6.56 8.98 2.18
C VAL A 95 6.76 10.30 1.44
N LYS A 96 7.83 11.05 1.75
CA LYS A 96 8.18 12.30 1.03
C LYS A 96 8.39 12.04 -0.45
N GLU A 97 9.17 11.01 -0.77
CA GLU A 97 9.45 10.60 -2.15
C GLU A 97 8.17 10.28 -2.92
N ASP A 98 7.31 9.45 -2.34
CA ASP A 98 6.06 9.04 -2.98
C ASP A 98 5.09 10.19 -3.13
N ALA A 99 4.96 11.06 -2.12
CA ALA A 99 4.13 12.24 -2.18
C ALA A 99 4.56 13.18 -3.33
N ALA A 100 5.87 13.43 -3.47
CA ALA A 100 6.42 14.20 -4.58
C ALA A 100 6.08 13.59 -5.95
N GLY A 101 6.17 12.26 -6.05
CA GLY A 101 5.84 11.52 -7.27
C GLY A 101 4.35 11.51 -7.61
N TYR A 102 3.47 11.33 -6.63
CA TYR A 102 2.02 11.30 -6.83
C TYR A 102 1.45 12.66 -7.19
N LYS A 103 2.01 13.74 -6.64
CA LYS A 103 1.59 15.11 -6.99
C LYS A 103 1.70 15.39 -8.50
N VAL A 104 2.62 14.71 -9.19
CA VAL A 104 2.79 14.78 -10.64
C VAL A 104 1.98 13.72 -11.38
N ASN A 105 2.04 12.46 -10.94
CA ASN A 105 1.54 11.32 -11.72
C ASN A 105 0.09 10.92 -11.39
N ALA A 106 -0.44 11.34 -10.25
CA ALA A 106 -1.78 11.02 -9.77
C ALA A 106 -2.38 12.20 -8.97
N PRO A 107 -2.45 13.41 -9.57
CA PRO A 107 -2.78 14.63 -8.84
C PRO A 107 -4.19 14.61 -8.23
N VAL A 108 -5.14 13.90 -8.87
CA VAL A 108 -6.51 13.77 -8.34
C VAL A 108 -6.53 12.92 -7.07
N GLN A 109 -5.93 11.73 -7.11
CA GLN A 109 -5.84 10.85 -5.94
C GLN A 109 -5.02 11.48 -4.82
N TYR A 110 -4.00 12.27 -5.17
CA TYR A 110 -3.21 13.02 -4.20
C TYR A 110 -4.05 14.11 -3.51
N ALA A 111 -4.88 14.84 -4.26
CA ALA A 111 -5.79 15.81 -3.67
C ALA A 111 -6.84 15.15 -2.77
N GLU A 112 -7.36 13.98 -3.14
CA GLU A 112 -8.27 13.18 -2.31
C GLU A 112 -7.62 12.74 -0.99
N ALA A 113 -6.38 12.26 -1.04
CA ALA A 113 -5.62 11.87 0.16
C ALA A 113 -5.37 13.07 1.09
N VAL A 114 -4.94 14.21 0.54
CA VAL A 114 -4.74 15.45 1.32
C VAL A 114 -6.05 15.93 1.94
N ALA A 115 -7.16 15.86 1.22
CA ALA A 115 -8.48 16.22 1.75
C ALA A 115 -8.92 15.32 2.91
N LEU A 116 -8.64 14.01 2.84
CA LEU A 116 -8.88 13.08 3.95
C LEU A 116 -8.07 13.49 5.20
N TYR A 117 -6.77 13.74 5.02
CA TYR A 117 -5.85 14.06 6.12
C TYR A 117 -6.10 15.42 6.78
N ALA A 118 -6.84 16.33 6.13
CA ALA A 118 -7.30 17.56 6.77
C ALA A 118 -8.18 17.31 8.02
N SER A 119 -8.73 16.09 8.18
CA SER A 119 -9.54 15.68 9.32
C SER A 119 -8.79 14.83 10.36
N THR A 120 -7.45 14.81 10.31
CA THR A 120 -6.59 14.05 11.24
C THR A 120 -6.82 14.51 12.68
N SER A 121 -6.96 13.56 13.60
CA SER A 121 -7.10 13.82 15.04
C SER A 121 -5.86 14.50 15.61
N SER A 122 -6.04 15.35 16.63
CA SER A 122 -4.93 15.92 17.40
C SER A 122 -4.13 14.88 18.18
N ASP A 123 -4.70 13.69 18.38
CA ASP A 123 -4.07 12.58 19.11
C ASP A 123 -3.14 11.74 18.22
N ASP A 124 -2.98 12.11 16.95
CA ASP A 124 -2.07 11.44 16.02
C ASP A 124 -0.60 11.68 16.40
N THR A 125 0.16 10.61 16.64
CA THR A 125 1.55 10.72 17.10
C THR A 125 2.57 10.75 15.95
N HIS A 126 2.13 10.52 14.71
CA HIS A 126 2.95 10.56 13.48
C HIS A 126 2.43 11.61 12.48
N SER A 127 2.01 12.77 13.00
CA SER A 127 1.58 13.92 12.20
C SER A 127 2.68 14.48 11.29
N ASP A 128 3.95 14.13 11.54
CA ASP A 128 5.09 14.43 10.68
C ASP A 128 4.99 13.74 9.31
N LEU A 129 4.45 12.52 9.24
CA LEU A 129 4.19 11.82 7.98
C LEU A 129 3.10 12.53 7.17
N ILE A 130 2.03 12.97 7.83
CA ILE A 130 0.95 13.75 7.19
C ILE A 130 1.50 15.07 6.67
N LYS A 131 2.29 15.78 7.48
CA LYS A 131 2.94 17.03 7.08
C LYS A 131 3.85 16.81 5.87
N ALA A 132 4.65 15.76 5.86
CA ALA A 132 5.51 15.40 4.74
C ALA A 132 4.73 15.19 3.43
N ILE A 133 3.53 14.60 3.51
CA ILE A 133 2.66 14.43 2.34
C ILE A 133 2.14 15.78 1.87
N VAL A 134 1.59 16.60 2.76
CA VAL A 134 0.99 17.90 2.42
C VAL A 134 2.02 18.88 1.86
N ASP A 135 3.20 18.93 2.48
CA ASP A 135 4.29 19.86 2.13
C ASP A 135 5.14 19.36 0.93
N ALA A 136 4.82 18.19 0.36
CA ALA A 136 5.61 17.60 -0.71
C ALA A 136 5.71 18.53 -1.94
N THR A 137 6.93 18.68 -2.45
CA THR A 137 7.18 19.39 -3.71
C THR A 137 7.09 18.41 -4.87
N PRO A 138 6.46 18.77 -6.00
CA PRO A 138 6.32 17.88 -7.14
C PRO A 138 7.69 17.54 -7.75
N ASP A 139 7.92 16.26 -8.07
CA ASP A 139 9.12 15.85 -8.81
C ASP A 139 8.94 16.07 -10.32
N GLU A 140 9.25 17.29 -10.77
CA GLU A 140 9.13 17.70 -12.18
C GLU A 140 9.94 16.85 -13.17
N ASN A 141 10.94 16.10 -12.70
CA ASN A 141 11.73 15.21 -13.55
C ASN A 141 10.91 14.00 -14.03
N LEU A 142 9.83 13.65 -13.33
CA LEU A 142 8.89 12.59 -13.71
C LEU A 142 7.93 13.04 -14.83
N ALA A 143 7.61 14.33 -14.93
CA ALA A 143 6.67 14.86 -15.93
C ALA A 143 7.21 14.83 -17.38
N LYS A 144 8.54 14.73 -17.58
CA LYS A 144 9.20 15.02 -18.87
C LYS A 144 9.47 13.80 -19.78
N ARG A 145 8.72 12.68 -19.67
CA ARG A 145 9.15 11.42 -20.32
C ARG A 145 7.98 10.71 -21.04
N ALA A 146 8.22 10.22 -22.27
CA ALA A 146 7.27 9.42 -23.08
C ALA A 146 7.98 8.21 -23.74
N THR A 147 7.31 7.04 -23.79
CA THR A 147 7.66 5.69 -24.34
C THR A 147 7.20 4.52 -23.44
N PHE A 148 6.76 3.41 -24.05
CA PHE A 148 6.48 2.09 -23.45
C PHE A 148 7.77 1.37 -23.00
N LYS A 149 8.64 2.08 -22.28
CA LYS A 149 9.95 1.58 -21.87
C LYS A 149 9.85 0.98 -20.47
N ILE A 150 10.60 -0.10 -20.25
CA ILE A 150 10.87 -0.60 -18.90
C ILE A 150 11.91 0.31 -18.25
N ASN A 151 11.59 0.81 -17.08
CA ASN A 151 12.50 1.58 -16.26
C ASN A 151 13.10 0.65 -15.19
N CYS A 152 14.42 0.46 -15.23
CA CYS A 152 15.12 -0.33 -14.21
C CYS A 152 15.75 0.61 -13.19
N ASP A 153 15.39 0.46 -11.92
CA ASP A 153 16.07 1.15 -10.82
C ASP A 153 17.35 0.36 -10.50
N ARG A 154 18.49 1.05 -10.58
CA ARG A 154 19.81 0.40 -10.44
C ARG A 154 20.37 0.48 -9.03
N ALA A 155 19.81 1.35 -8.20
CA ALA A 155 20.38 1.68 -6.90
C ALA A 155 19.44 1.32 -5.76
N ASN A 156 18.12 1.40 -5.96
CA ASN A 156 17.16 1.33 -4.88
C ASN A 156 16.13 0.20 -5.08
N TYR A 157 15.51 -0.20 -3.96
CA TYR A 157 14.39 -1.13 -3.91
C TYR A 157 14.65 -2.50 -4.57
N LEU A 158 15.85 -3.03 -4.34
CA LEU A 158 16.31 -4.27 -4.95
C LEU A 158 15.66 -5.49 -4.27
N ALA A 159 14.74 -6.17 -4.96
CA ALA A 159 14.23 -7.46 -4.52
C ALA A 159 15.10 -8.60 -5.04
N SER A 160 15.27 -9.67 -4.26
CA SER A 160 15.92 -10.89 -4.75
C SER A 160 15.19 -11.42 -5.99
N GLN A 161 15.94 -11.77 -7.03
CA GLN A 161 15.35 -12.36 -8.24
C GLN A 161 14.57 -13.64 -7.91
N SER A 162 15.06 -14.47 -6.98
CA SER A 162 14.39 -15.70 -6.57
C SER A 162 12.98 -15.44 -6.04
N ASP A 163 12.83 -14.35 -5.28
CA ASP A 163 11.56 -13.99 -4.66
C ASP A 163 10.58 -13.49 -5.72
N CYS A 164 11.06 -12.66 -6.65
CA CYS A 164 10.25 -12.18 -7.78
C CYS A 164 9.83 -13.33 -8.71
N GLN A 165 10.69 -14.31 -8.96
CA GLN A 165 10.34 -15.49 -9.76
C GLN A 165 9.29 -16.38 -9.07
N HIS A 166 9.33 -16.50 -7.74
CA HIS A 166 8.28 -17.18 -6.99
C HIS A 166 6.97 -16.40 -7.03
N LEU A 167 7.01 -15.07 -6.84
CA LEU A 167 5.86 -14.20 -6.97
C LEU A 167 5.17 -14.38 -8.32
N ILE A 168 5.93 -14.23 -9.42
CA ILE A 168 5.39 -14.29 -10.79
C ILE A 168 4.77 -15.66 -11.07
N ARG A 169 5.44 -16.75 -10.65
CA ARG A 169 4.93 -18.11 -10.88
C ARG A 169 3.58 -18.35 -10.20
N ASN A 170 3.40 -17.83 -8.99
CA ASN A 170 2.23 -18.09 -8.15
C ASN A 170 1.14 -17.00 -8.24
N MET A 171 1.40 -15.90 -8.94
CA MET A 171 0.44 -14.81 -9.12
C MET A 171 -0.79 -15.26 -9.94
N LEU A 172 -1.96 -14.69 -9.59
CA LEU A 172 -3.21 -14.82 -10.35
C LEU A 172 -3.03 -14.34 -11.81
N LYS A 173 -3.50 -15.11 -12.78
CA LYS A 173 -3.40 -14.79 -14.23
C LYS A 173 -4.77 -14.56 -14.87
N SER A 174 -5.74 -14.13 -14.07
CA SER A 174 -7.10 -13.90 -14.53
C SER A 174 -7.17 -12.68 -15.44
N LYS A 175 -8.15 -12.65 -16.34
CA LYS A 175 -8.46 -11.46 -17.17
C LYS A 175 -9.38 -10.48 -16.45
N PHE A 176 -9.57 -10.61 -15.14
CA PHE A 176 -10.31 -9.63 -14.35
C PHE A 176 -9.41 -8.42 -14.06
N ASN A 177 -10.05 -7.25 -14.08
CA ASN A 177 -9.44 -5.98 -13.72
C ASN A 177 -8.99 -5.99 -12.25
N ILE A 178 -7.85 -5.40 -11.96
CA ILE A 178 -7.30 -5.34 -10.59
C ILE A 178 -8.13 -4.40 -9.70
N GLY A 179 -8.74 -3.36 -10.28
CA GLY A 179 -9.55 -2.42 -9.55
C GLY A 179 -8.71 -1.52 -8.66
N ASP A 180 -9.20 -1.25 -7.47
CA ASP A 180 -8.61 -0.31 -6.52
C ASP A 180 -7.43 -0.89 -5.71
N THR A 181 -7.18 -2.19 -5.82
CA THR A 181 -6.00 -2.86 -5.27
C THR A 181 -4.70 -2.28 -5.83
N ARG A 182 -3.76 -1.98 -4.93
CA ARG A 182 -2.45 -1.41 -5.25
C ARG A 182 -1.29 -2.40 -5.14
N LEU A 183 -1.34 -3.31 -4.17
CA LEU A 183 -0.41 -4.44 -4.05
C LEU A 183 -1.08 -5.69 -4.62
N ALA A 184 -0.76 -6.00 -5.88
CA ALA A 184 -1.43 -7.08 -6.60
C ALA A 184 -0.86 -8.48 -6.27
N ALA A 185 0.40 -8.56 -5.83
CA ALA A 185 1.01 -9.77 -5.29
C ALA A 185 2.26 -9.46 -4.45
N ILE A 186 2.61 -10.37 -3.54
CA ILE A 186 3.82 -10.32 -2.71
C ILE A 186 4.38 -11.73 -2.52
N TYR A 187 5.70 -11.87 -2.49
CA TYR A 187 6.38 -13.09 -2.04
C TYR A 187 7.78 -12.73 -1.54
N GLY A 188 8.14 -13.18 -0.34
CA GLY A 188 9.42 -12.83 0.28
C GLY A 188 9.63 -11.31 0.31
N GLY A 189 10.78 -10.85 -0.20
CA GLY A 189 11.09 -9.43 -0.34
C GLY A 189 10.53 -8.77 -1.62
N CYS A 190 9.89 -9.51 -2.53
CA CYS A 190 9.42 -8.97 -3.81
C CYS A 190 7.94 -8.58 -3.78
N ARG A 191 7.62 -7.44 -4.37
CA ARG A 191 6.27 -6.86 -4.44
C ARG A 191 5.94 -6.52 -5.88
N LEU A 192 4.74 -6.95 -6.32
CA LEU A 192 4.13 -6.45 -7.53
C LEU A 192 3.06 -5.42 -7.19
N ARG A 193 3.36 -4.16 -7.48
CA ARG A 193 2.45 -3.05 -7.23
C ARG A 193 1.96 -2.44 -8.52
N VAL A 194 0.80 -1.79 -8.47
CA VAL A 194 0.21 -1.08 -9.58
C VAL A 194 -0.03 0.39 -9.24
N GLY A 195 -0.06 1.25 -10.26
CA GLY A 195 -0.36 2.67 -10.12
C GLY A 195 -1.75 2.94 -9.52
N PRO A 196 -2.07 4.18 -9.10
CA PRO A 196 -3.34 4.47 -8.44
C PRO A 196 -4.52 4.15 -9.34
N TYR A 197 -5.61 3.64 -8.77
CA TYR A 197 -6.79 3.34 -9.58
C TYR A 197 -7.39 4.64 -10.15
N ARG A 198 -7.88 4.56 -11.39
CA ARG A 198 -8.38 5.70 -12.18
C ARG A 198 -7.35 6.81 -12.48
N SER A 199 -6.05 6.60 -12.19
CA SER A 199 -5.00 7.46 -12.74
C SER A 199 -4.77 7.22 -14.25
N ALA A 200 -5.24 6.08 -14.73
CA ALA A 200 -5.22 5.63 -16.12
C ALA A 200 -6.23 4.46 -16.30
N PRO A 201 -6.49 3.95 -17.52
CA PRO A 201 -7.30 2.75 -17.71
C PRO A 201 -6.78 1.59 -16.86
N ASP A 202 -7.72 0.83 -16.29
CA ASP A 202 -7.38 -0.29 -15.44
C ASP A 202 -6.69 -1.42 -16.23
N ILE A 203 -5.93 -2.24 -15.52
CA ILE A 203 -5.23 -3.40 -16.07
C ILE A 203 -5.73 -4.67 -15.39
N THR A 204 -5.63 -5.77 -16.12
CA THR A 204 -5.98 -7.09 -15.58
C THR A 204 -4.81 -7.72 -14.84
N TYR A 205 -5.10 -8.69 -13.96
CA TYR A 205 -4.06 -9.52 -13.34
C TYR A 205 -3.16 -10.18 -14.37
N ASN A 206 -3.71 -10.66 -15.49
CA ASN A 206 -2.95 -11.20 -16.61
C ASN A 206 -1.99 -10.18 -17.24
N THR A 207 -2.42 -8.92 -17.38
CA THR A 207 -1.58 -7.84 -17.91
C THR A 207 -0.44 -7.52 -16.95
N ALA A 208 -0.74 -7.40 -15.65
CA ALA A 208 0.25 -7.16 -14.61
C ALA A 208 1.31 -8.28 -14.56
N HIS A 209 0.88 -9.54 -14.63
CA HIS A 209 1.77 -10.71 -14.71
C HIS A 209 2.69 -10.65 -15.95
N ALA A 210 2.14 -10.33 -17.14
CA ALA A 210 2.95 -10.21 -18.35
C ALA A 210 4.01 -9.09 -18.25
N VAL A 211 3.64 -7.94 -17.67
CA VAL A 211 4.58 -6.84 -17.45
C VAL A 211 5.64 -7.20 -16.41
N ALA A 212 5.28 -7.95 -15.37
CA ALA A 212 6.22 -8.43 -14.35
C ALA A 212 7.33 -9.29 -14.93
N ILE A 213 6.99 -10.21 -15.84
CA ILE A 213 7.97 -11.04 -16.56
C ILE A 213 8.96 -10.14 -17.30
N LEU A 214 8.45 -9.15 -18.05
CA LEU A 214 9.29 -8.24 -18.80
C LEU A 214 10.22 -7.41 -17.89
N ILE A 215 9.75 -6.99 -16.71
CA ILE A 215 10.58 -6.27 -15.74
C ILE A 215 11.65 -7.20 -15.16
N GLU A 216 11.29 -8.41 -14.75
CA GLU A 216 12.21 -9.42 -14.21
C GLU A 216 13.35 -9.73 -15.19
N GLU A 217 13.01 -9.97 -16.46
CA GLU A 217 13.98 -10.28 -17.52
C GLU A 217 14.91 -9.11 -17.84
N LYS A 218 14.38 -7.87 -17.90
CA LYS A 218 15.15 -6.71 -18.36
C LYS A 218 15.85 -5.93 -17.25
N CYS A 219 15.37 -6.05 -16.02
CA CYS A 219 15.92 -5.34 -14.86
C CYS A 219 16.67 -6.25 -13.90
N GLU A 220 16.89 -7.53 -14.25
CA GLU A 220 17.84 -8.38 -13.54
C GLU A 220 19.22 -7.73 -13.51
N ARG A 221 19.79 -7.63 -12.31
CA ARG A 221 21.17 -7.20 -12.10
C ARG A 221 21.85 -8.06 -11.06
N ARG A 222 23.09 -8.44 -11.35
CA ARG A 222 23.99 -9.09 -10.39
C ARG A 222 24.72 -8.05 -9.54
N ILE A 223 24.66 -8.19 -8.22
CA ILE A 223 25.44 -7.40 -7.25
C ILE A 223 26.12 -8.38 -6.30
N GLY A 224 27.44 -8.45 -6.37
CA GLY A 224 28.21 -9.48 -5.66
C GLY A 224 27.77 -10.89 -6.06
N CYS A 225 27.41 -11.70 -5.07
CA CYS A 225 26.93 -13.09 -5.25
C CYS A 225 25.59 -13.20 -5.97
N CYS A 226 24.77 -12.16 -5.88
CA CYS A 226 23.34 -12.32 -5.82
C CYS A 226 22.66 -11.50 -6.91
N LYS A 227 21.49 -11.97 -7.35
CA LYS A 227 20.74 -11.35 -8.45
C LYS A 227 19.50 -10.65 -7.89
N PHE A 228 19.28 -9.44 -8.38
CA PHE A 228 18.23 -8.55 -7.92
C PHE A 228 17.43 -7.99 -9.07
N VAL A 229 16.18 -7.62 -8.78
CA VAL A 229 15.23 -7.02 -9.72
C VAL A 229 14.63 -5.78 -9.07
N SER A 230 14.64 -4.68 -9.81
CA SER A 230 13.89 -3.48 -9.45
C SER A 230 13.54 -2.71 -10.72
N GLY A 231 12.25 -2.55 -10.98
CA GLY A 231 11.81 -1.77 -12.12
C GLY A 231 10.32 -1.55 -12.21
N SER A 232 9.94 -0.75 -13.20
CA SER A 232 8.55 -0.38 -13.48
C SER A 232 8.27 -0.22 -14.96
N SER A 233 7.00 -0.36 -15.32
CA SER A 233 6.52 -0.16 -16.68
C SER A 233 5.03 0.22 -16.70
N PRO A 234 4.60 1.11 -17.62
CA PRO A 234 5.47 1.86 -18.51
C PRO A 234 6.20 2.97 -17.74
N LYS A 235 7.34 3.39 -18.27
CA LYS A 235 8.14 4.50 -17.73
C LYS A 235 7.34 5.80 -17.53
N ASN A 236 6.19 5.97 -18.18
CA ASN A 236 5.47 7.24 -18.33
C ASN A 236 3.97 7.12 -18.02
N GLY A 237 3.28 8.26 -17.96
CA GLY A 237 1.84 8.34 -17.71
C GLY A 237 0.95 7.86 -18.87
N GLY A 238 -0.36 7.86 -18.65
CA GLY A 238 -1.39 7.44 -19.63
C GLY A 238 -1.80 5.96 -19.54
N HIS A 239 -1.00 5.14 -18.87
CA HIS A 239 -1.35 3.76 -18.51
C HIS A 239 -1.04 3.51 -17.04
N ARG A 240 -1.79 2.59 -16.43
CA ARG A 240 -1.58 2.22 -15.03
C ARG A 240 -0.26 1.48 -14.92
N LYS A 241 0.67 2.06 -14.15
CA LYS A 241 2.02 1.49 -13.96
C LYS A 241 1.96 0.14 -13.25
N VAL A 242 2.92 -0.71 -13.54
CA VAL A 242 3.24 -1.96 -12.86
C VAL A 242 4.68 -1.86 -12.38
N CYS A 243 4.92 -2.18 -11.12
CA CYS A 243 6.22 -2.14 -10.49
C CYS A 243 6.54 -3.50 -9.89
N LEU A 244 7.78 -3.94 -10.09
CA LEU A 244 8.31 -5.18 -9.51
C LEU A 244 9.64 -4.84 -8.84
N SER A 245 9.63 -4.83 -7.50
CA SER A 245 10.76 -4.37 -6.68
C SER A 245 10.56 -4.79 -5.23
N SER A 246 11.46 -4.40 -4.33
CA SER A 246 11.23 -4.53 -2.89
C SER A 246 10.41 -3.38 -2.31
N LYS A 247 10.10 -2.35 -3.11
CA LYS A 247 9.44 -1.12 -2.63
C LYS A 247 8.06 -1.41 -2.01
N ARG A 248 7.89 -0.94 -0.76
CA ARG A 248 6.70 -1.18 0.09
C ARG A 248 5.53 -0.25 -0.17
N SER A 249 5.79 0.85 -0.84
CA SER A 249 4.81 1.88 -1.15
C SER A 249 5.02 2.32 -2.59
N GLY A 250 4.03 3.00 -3.16
CA GLY A 250 4.23 3.57 -4.49
C GLY A 250 4.26 2.55 -5.62
N CYS A 251 4.08 3.08 -6.83
CA CYS A 251 4.60 2.47 -8.03
C CYS A 251 5.14 3.62 -8.88
N ARG A 252 6.48 3.71 -8.96
CA ARG A 252 7.20 4.82 -9.59
C ARG A 252 7.20 4.74 -11.10
#